data_AF-A0A5C7I3B4-F1
#
_entry.id   AF-A0A5C7I3B4-F1
#
_cell.length_a   1.000
_cell.length_b   1.000
_cell.length_c   1.000
_cell.angle_alpha   90.00
_cell.angle_beta   90.00
_cell.angle_gamma   90.00
#
_symmetry.space_group_name_H-M   'P 1'
#
loop_
_entity.id
_entity.type
_entity.pdbx_description
1 polymer ?
#
loop_
_entity_poly.entity_id
_entity_poly.type
_entity_poly.pdbx_seq_one_letter_code
_entity_poly.pdbx_strand_id
1 'polypeptide(L)'
;MLYDIVSDALVQLQCGAGNVVSSATTNRSGVFSIVLDTLQFILSSLLTNCNLVVNTPLSNCNSKLPSVGGLLSSLQFIGNTLLSLLNVANIVPSGFQFLDG
;
A
#
# COMPACT_ATOMS: atom_id res chain seq x y z
N MET A 1 -13.03 5.05 -18.76
CA MET A 1 -12.20 4.25 -17.83
C MET A 1 -12.84 4.39 -16.47
N LEU A 2 -13.60 3.38 -16.03
CA LEU A 2 -14.11 3.33 -14.66
C LEU A 2 -12.96 2.80 -13.81
N TYR A 3 -12.55 3.55 -12.79
CA TYR A 3 -11.58 3.11 -11.80
C TYR A 3 -12.25 2.00 -10.98
N ASP A 4 -11.75 0.77 -11.10
CA ASP A 4 -12.22 -0.34 -10.26
C ASP A 4 -11.79 -0.06 -8.81
N ILE A 5 -12.77 0.09 -7.91
CA ILE A 5 -12.54 0.34 -6.48
C ILE A 5 -12.34 -1.01 -5.79
N VAL A 6 -11.22 -1.15 -5.09
CA VAL A 6 -10.88 -2.36 -4.31
C VAL A 6 -11.27 -2.14 -2.84
N SER A 7 -12.52 -2.46 -2.50
CA SER A 7 -13.05 -2.32 -1.13
C SER A 7 -12.80 -3.55 -0.26
N ASP A 8 -12.71 -3.35 1.06
CA ASP A 8 -12.56 -4.41 2.07
C ASP A 8 -11.36 -5.33 1.81
N ALA A 9 -10.34 -4.82 1.13
CA ALA A 9 -9.14 -5.56 0.78
C ALA A 9 -8.03 -5.35 1.80
N LEU A 10 -7.30 -6.42 2.07
CA LEU A 10 -6.14 -6.39 2.94
C LEU A 10 -4.95 -5.81 2.17
N VAL A 11 -4.48 -4.67 2.64
CA VAL A 11 -3.29 -3.98 2.17
C VAL A 11 -2.19 -4.18 3.18
N GLN A 12 -1.03 -4.64 2.73
CA GLN A 12 0.13 -4.90 3.57
C GLN A 12 1.30 -4.04 3.12
N LEU A 13 1.94 -3.35 4.05
CA LEU A 13 3.27 -2.81 3.83
C LEU A 13 4.27 -3.92 4.14
N GLN A 14 4.99 -4.36 3.11
CA GLN A 14 5.98 -5.42 3.21
C GLN A 14 7.37 -4.86 2.95
N CYS A 15 8.35 -5.23 3.77
CA CYS A 15 9.73 -4.76 3.66
C CYS A 15 10.73 -5.92 3.60
N GLY A 16 11.89 -5.72 2.95
CA GLY A 16 12.91 -6.75 2.81
C GLY A 16 12.40 -7.95 1.99
N ALA A 17 12.60 -9.15 2.51
CA ALA A 17 12.18 -10.40 1.86
C ALA A 17 10.66 -10.69 1.95
N GLY A 18 9.82 -9.65 2.03
CA GLY A 18 8.36 -9.78 2.16
C GLY A 18 7.84 -9.75 3.61
N ASN A 19 8.61 -9.24 4.57
CA ASN A 19 8.17 -9.14 5.95
C ASN A 19 7.05 -8.10 6.09
N VAL A 20 5.89 -8.49 6.60
CA VAL A 20 4.77 -7.57 6.85
C VAL A 20 5.12 -6.70 8.06
N VAL A 21 5.27 -5.39 7.85
CA VAL A 21 5.57 -4.43 8.93
C VAL A 21 4.33 -3.67 9.40
N SER A 22 3.33 -3.55 8.52
CA SER A 22 2.03 -2.98 8.87
C SER A 22 0.95 -3.45 7.89
N SER A 23 -0.31 -3.32 8.28
CA SER A 23 -1.44 -3.70 7.45
C SER A 23 -2.64 -2.79 7.70
N ALA A 24 -3.45 -2.62 6.68
CA ALA A 24 -4.71 -1.90 6.74
C ALA A 24 -5.74 -2.58 5.84
N THR A 25 -7.02 -2.40 6.15
CA THR A 25 -8.11 -2.82 5.26
C THR A 25 -8.66 -1.59 4.56
N THR A 26 -8.82 -1.65 3.24
CA THR A 26 -9.47 -0.56 2.50
C THR A 26 -10.92 -0.41 2.94
N ASN A 27 -11.39 0.83 3.08
CA ASN A 27 -12.80 1.08 3.30
C ASN A 27 -13.61 0.87 2.01
N ARG A 28 -14.92 1.14 2.06
CA ARG A 28 -15.83 1.01 0.90
C ARG A 28 -15.47 1.89 -0.30
N SER A 29 -14.64 2.91 -0.12
CA SER A 29 -14.15 3.79 -1.17
C SER A 29 -12.74 3.41 -1.65
N GLY A 30 -12.18 2.27 -1.21
CA GLY A 30 -10.84 1.83 -1.56
C GLY A 30 -9.72 2.57 -0.83
N VAL A 31 -10.04 3.42 0.16
CA VAL A 31 -9.07 4.22 0.90
C VAL A 31 -8.54 3.42 2.09
N PHE A 32 -7.23 3.48 2.30
CA PHE A 32 -6.55 2.92 3.46
C PHE A 32 -5.56 3.95 4.02
N SER A 33 -5.17 3.75 5.28
CA SER A 33 -4.13 4.56 5.94
C SER A 33 -3.23 3.64 6.76
N ILE A 34 -1.92 3.83 6.64
CA ILE A 34 -0.90 3.18 7.47
C ILE A 34 -0.09 4.28 8.14
N VAL A 35 0.10 4.16 9.46
CA VAL A 35 0.92 5.07 10.25
C VAL A 35 2.10 4.29 10.80
N LEU A 36 3.30 4.84 10.64
CA LEU A 36 4.55 4.23 11.09
C LEU A 36 5.26 5.17 12.06
N ASP A 37 5.95 4.58 13.03
CA ASP A 37 6.83 5.33 13.92
C ASP A 37 8.15 5.64 13.22
N THR A 38 8.46 6.93 13.07
CA THR A 38 9.68 7.42 12.43
C THR A 38 10.97 7.05 13.19
N LEU A 39 10.87 6.66 14.47
CA LEU A 39 12.01 6.15 15.23
C LEU A 39 12.41 4.73 14.81
N GLN A 40 11.46 3.98 14.22
CA GLN A 40 11.67 2.60 13.79
C GLN A 40 11.83 2.49 12.27
N PHE A 41 11.13 3.36 11.53
CA PHE A 41 11.09 3.33 10.07
C PHE A 41 11.64 4.62 9.47
N ILE A 42 12.83 4.52 8.86
CA ILE A 42 13.46 5.63 8.16
C ILE A 42 12.85 5.74 6.76
N LEU A 43 12.47 6.96 6.35
CA LEU A 43 11.83 7.25 5.07
C LEU A 43 12.60 6.65 3.87
N SER A 44 13.92 6.80 3.82
CA SER A 44 14.72 6.24 2.74
C SER A 44 14.59 4.72 2.62
N SER A 45 14.59 4.00 3.75
CA SER A 45 14.40 2.55 3.79
C SER A 45 13.02 2.15 3.26
N LEU A 46 11.97 2.92 3.62
CA LEU A 46 10.62 2.68 3.12
C LEU A 46 10.55 2.79 1.60
N LEU A 47 11.21 3.79 1.02
CA LEU A 47 11.17 4.03 -0.43
C LEU A 47 11.99 3.04 -1.25
N THR A 48 13.02 2.41 -0.67
CA THR A 48 13.92 1.50 -1.41
C THR A 48 13.73 0.02 -1.10
N ASN A 49 13.16 -0.31 0.07
CA ASN A 49 13.13 -1.67 0.59
C ASN A 49 11.72 -2.12 1.01
N CYS A 50 10.69 -1.32 0.72
CA CYS A 50 9.31 -1.70 1.03
C CYS A 50 8.40 -1.52 -0.18
N ASN A 51 7.41 -2.39 -0.24
CA ASN A 51 6.34 -2.37 -1.23
C ASN A 51 5.00 -2.49 -0.53
N LEU A 52 3.99 -1.87 -1.14
CA LEU A 52 2.60 -2.07 -0.77
C LEU A 52 2.04 -3.26 -1.55
N VAL A 53 1.51 -4.25 -0.85
CA VAL A 53 1.00 -5.49 -1.43
C VAL A 53 -0.47 -5.65 -1.09
N VAL A 54 -1.30 -5.97 -2.09
CA VAL A 54 -2.71 -6.30 -1.94
C VAL A 54 -2.90 -7.76 -2.31
N ASN A 55 -3.10 -8.60 -1.29
CA ASN A 55 -3.21 -10.06 -1.43
C ASN A 55 -4.67 -10.55 -1.51
N THR A 56 -5.63 -9.64 -1.66
CA THR A 56 -7.03 -10.00 -1.85
C THR A 56 -7.25 -10.49 -3.28
N PRO A 57 -7.95 -11.63 -3.50
CA PRO A 57 -8.29 -12.09 -4.83
C PRO A 57 -8.99 -10.97 -5.60
N LEU A 58 -8.38 -10.50 -6.69
CA LEU A 58 -8.89 -9.37 -7.46
C LEU A 58 -10.25 -9.68 -8.10
N SER A 59 -10.53 -10.96 -8.30
CA SER A 59 -11.84 -11.47 -8.70
C SER A 59 -12.99 -11.10 -7.74
N ASN A 60 -12.70 -10.81 -6.46
CA ASN A 60 -13.70 -10.30 -5.51
C ASN A 60 -14.14 -8.86 -5.83
N CYS A 61 -13.29 -8.08 -6.50
CA CYS A 61 -13.60 -6.70 -6.90
C CYS A 61 -14.08 -6.63 -8.35
N ASN A 62 -13.48 -7.41 -9.24
CA ASN A 62 -13.86 -7.53 -10.64
C ASN A 62 -13.65 -8.96 -11.09
N SER A 63 -14.75 -9.67 -11.38
CA SER A 63 -14.72 -11.10 -11.76
C SER A 63 -13.97 -11.41 -13.06
N LYS A 64 -13.52 -10.40 -13.81
CA LYS A 64 -12.64 -10.56 -14.98
C LYS A 64 -11.15 -10.57 -14.62
N LEU A 65 -10.79 -10.21 -13.39
CA LEU A 65 -9.41 -10.23 -12.90
C LEU A 65 -9.06 -11.63 -12.35
N PRO A 66 -7.77 -12.00 -12.36
CA PRO A 66 -7.32 -13.28 -11.82
C PRO A 66 -7.73 -13.49 -10.36
N SER A 67 -8.11 -14.74 -10.04
CA SER A 67 -8.41 -15.17 -8.66
C SER A 67 -7.16 -15.52 -7.85
N VAL A 68 -6.00 -15.59 -8.51
CA VAL A 68 -4.69 -15.92 -7.95
C VAL A 68 -3.72 -14.83 -8.36
N GLY A 69 -2.76 -14.50 -7.50
CA GLY A 69 -1.85 -13.37 -7.68
C GLY A 69 -2.20 -12.19 -6.77
N GLY A 70 -1.47 -11.09 -6.92
CA GLY A 70 -1.64 -9.90 -6.07
C GLY A 70 -1.24 -8.61 -6.79
N LEU A 71 -1.55 -7.48 -6.17
CA LEU A 71 -1.05 -6.19 -6.65
C LEU A 71 0.13 -5.75 -5.80
N LEU A 72 1.20 -5.32 -6.45
CA LEU A 72 2.38 -4.76 -5.81
C LEU A 72 2.60 -3.33 -6.29
N SER A 73 2.95 -2.42 -5.37
CA SER A 73 3.32 -1.05 -5.69
C SER A 73 4.55 -0.63 -4.91
N SER A 74 5.52 -0.03 -5.59
CA SER A 74 6.59 0.74 -4.95
C SER A 74 6.03 2.01 -4.30
N LEU A 75 6.73 2.50 -3.29
CA LEU A 75 6.34 3.71 -2.58
C LEU A 75 6.97 4.96 -3.18
N GLN A 76 6.21 6.05 -3.18
CA GLN A 76 6.67 7.38 -3.57
C GLN A 76 6.39 8.39 -2.46
N PHE A 77 7.40 9.17 -2.14
CA PHE A 77 7.27 10.33 -1.27
C PHE A 77 6.72 11.53 -2.04
N ILE A 78 5.71 12.19 -1.50
CA ILE A 78 5.02 13.32 -2.15
C ILE A 78 5.12 14.64 -1.38
N GLY A 79 5.81 14.65 -0.25
CA GLY A 79 6.03 15.85 0.55
C GLY A 79 5.69 15.66 2.03
N ASN A 80 5.87 16.72 2.81
CA ASN A 80 5.60 16.73 4.23
C ASN A 80 4.35 17.53 4.58
N THR A 81 3.60 17.07 5.57
CA THR A 81 2.57 17.87 6.23
C THR A 81 3.10 18.29 7.59
N LEU A 82 3.10 19.60 7.86
CA LEU A 82 3.46 20.14 9.17
C LEU A 82 2.19 20.29 10.02
N LEU A 83 2.10 19.52 11.09
CA LEU A 83 1.02 19.57 12.06
C LEU A 83 1.58 20.12 13.38
N SER A 84 1.62 21.45 13.50
CA SER A 84 2.29 22.15 14.61
C SER A 84 3.78 21.78 14.67
N LEU A 85 4.20 20.98 15.66
CA LEU A 85 5.57 20.52 15.84
C LEU A 85 5.84 19.16 15.17
N LEU A 86 4.81 18.46 14.69
CA LEU A 86 4.93 17.16 14.03
C LEU A 86 5.16 17.36 12.54
N ASN A 87 6.26 16.82 12.02
CA ASN A 87 6.52 16.74 10.59
C ASN A 87 6.18 15.32 10.11
N VAL A 88 5.11 15.20 9.33
CA VAL A 88 4.63 13.92 8.79
C VAL A 88 5.05 13.80 7.34
N ALA A 89 5.86 12.79 7.01
CA ALA A 89 6.16 12.44 5.63
C ALA A 89 4.96 11.73 4.99
N ASN A 90 4.46 12.26 3.88
CA ASN A 90 3.36 11.64 3.13
C ASN A 90 3.94 10.75 2.03
N ILE A 91 3.49 9.49 2.04
CA ILE A 91 3.94 8.46 1.12
C ILE A 91 2.71 7.85 0.46
N VAL A 92 2.78 7.62 -0.84
CA VAL A 92 1.70 7.02 -1.64
C VAL A 92 2.22 5.85 -2.47
N PRO A 93 1.35 4.92 -2.90
CA PRO A 93 1.67 3.97 -3.95
C PRO A 93 2.00 4.72 -5.26
N SER A 94 3.05 4.28 -5.96
CA SER A 94 3.49 4.88 -7.24
C SER A 94 2.81 4.26 -8.47
N GLY A 95 1.85 3.36 -8.26
CA GLY A 95 1.18 2.58 -9.29
C GLY A 95 1.28 1.09 -9.00
N PHE A 96 0.25 0.33 -9.36
CA PHE A 96 0.18 -1.10 -9.07
C PHE A 96 0.55 -1.93 -10.29
N GLN A 97 1.36 -2.95 -10.05
CA GLN A 97 1.68 -4.01 -11.00
C GLN A 97 1.03 -5.29 -10.51
N PHE A 98 0.53 -6.09 -11.45
CA PHE A 98 0.05 -7.42 -11.13
C PHE A 98 1.23 -8.38 -10.99
N LEU A 99 1.23 -9.17 -9.93
CA LEU A 99 2.14 -10.27 -9.73
C LEU A 99 1.38 -11.56 -9.96
N ASP A 100 1.83 -12.33 -10.95
CA ASP A 100 1.37 -13.70 -11.18
C ASP A 100 1.77 -14.57 -9.96
N GLY A 101 0.85 -15.43 -9.52
CA GLY A 101 1.05 -16.37 -8.41
C GLY A 101 1.36 -17.78 -8.88
#